data_AF-A0A524IHV9-F1
#
_entry.id   AF-A0A524IHV9-F1
#
_cell.length_a   1.000
_cell.length_b   1.000
_cell.length_c   1.000
_cell.angle_alpha   90.00
_cell.angle_beta   90.00
_cell.angle_gamma   90.00
#
_symmetry.space_group_name_H-M   'P 1'
#
loop_
_entity.id
_entity.type
_entity.pdbx_description
1 polymer ?
#
loop_
_entity_poly.entity_id
_entity_poly.type
_entity_poly.pdbx_seq_one_letter_code
_entity_poly.pdbx_strand_id
1 'polypeptide(L)'
;MGSGVAPWTFAVAGQSIEGASIFLDQSVMFMGVDGSHTQVGEGTYGIEAAEGWLRLLPGERRDAILVEAEPTVHSEQIDAPRASLKETAGQGREIVLLLPNGKGLKASGIFGGIQSRGLSAGNSISPRQEIVPISPTGGPVVGEKKQGTGVPKFTPDDPWDKLLLTMIQTLIGRVNALEKELGTLNNHYAKHEHDYKLPKYGEGGTVWVTIRQLRKMEEDEGQSIDNYGAYFRGKGNSSSAPPWLAQTSGPKN
;
A
#
# COMPACT_ATOMS: atom_id res chain seq x y z
N MET A 1 -3.35 1.38 36.23
CA MET A 1 -4.51 1.03 35.37
C MET A 1 -4.18 1.56 33.99
N GLY A 2 -3.75 0.69 33.07
CA GLY A 2 -3.29 1.10 31.74
C GLY A 2 -4.43 1.03 30.74
N SER A 3 -4.82 2.18 30.18
CA SER A 3 -5.72 2.24 29.02
C SER A 3 -4.99 1.64 27.82
N GLY A 4 -5.30 0.37 27.55
CA GLY A 4 -4.92 -0.28 26.30
C GLY A 4 -5.72 0.33 25.17
N VAL A 5 -5.05 1.12 24.32
CA VAL A 5 -5.64 1.60 23.07
C VAL A 5 -5.80 0.38 22.17
N ALA A 6 -7.04 -0.06 21.97
CA ALA A 6 -7.31 -1.19 21.09
C ALA A 6 -6.87 -0.83 19.66
N PRO A 7 -6.15 -1.71 18.94
CA PRO A 7 -5.88 -1.51 17.53
C PRO A 7 -7.22 -1.56 16.78
N TRP A 8 -7.57 -0.50 16.05
CA TRP A 8 -8.80 -0.47 15.26
C TRP A 8 -8.59 -1.34 14.03
N THR A 9 -9.06 -2.59 14.08
CA THR A 9 -9.12 -3.49 12.93
C THR A 9 -10.34 -3.09 12.10
N PHE A 10 -10.11 -2.40 10.97
CA PHE A 10 -11.19 -2.06 10.05
C PHE A 10 -11.46 -3.25 9.14
N ALA A 11 -12.41 -4.11 9.53
CA ALA A 11 -12.95 -5.12 8.64
C ALA A 11 -13.75 -4.44 7.50
N VAL A 12 -13.08 -4.14 6.39
CA VAL A 12 -13.75 -3.76 5.15
C VAL A 12 -14.35 -5.03 4.57
N ALA A 13 -15.64 -5.26 4.81
CA ALA A 13 -16.37 -6.30 4.11
C ALA A 13 -16.25 -6.03 2.60
N GLY A 14 -15.76 -7.02 1.85
CA GLY A 14 -15.43 -6.93 0.43
C GLY A 14 -16.64 -6.56 -0.43
N GLN A 15 -16.91 -5.26 -0.53
CA GLN A 15 -17.85 -4.72 -1.49
C GLN A 15 -17.24 -4.93 -2.87
N SER A 16 -17.96 -5.67 -3.72
CA SER A 16 -17.59 -5.76 -5.12
C SER A 16 -17.80 -4.39 -5.73
N ILE A 17 -16.70 -3.80 -6.17
CA ILE A 17 -16.67 -2.42 -6.62
C ILE A 17 -16.91 -2.42 -8.12
N GLU A 18 -18.17 -2.24 -8.53
CA GLU A 18 -18.48 -2.07 -9.94
C GLU A 18 -17.72 -0.85 -10.50
N GLY A 19 -16.89 -1.06 -11.53
CA GLY A 19 -16.28 0.01 -12.33
C GLY A 19 -14.75 0.14 -12.27
N ALA A 20 -14.07 -0.50 -11.32
CA ALA A 20 -12.61 -0.47 -11.26
C ALA A 20 -12.02 -1.65 -12.06
N SER A 21 -11.68 -1.44 -13.33
CA SER A 21 -11.02 -2.47 -14.16
C SER A 21 -9.75 -1.94 -14.83
N ILE A 22 -8.79 -2.84 -15.05
CA ILE A 22 -7.58 -2.58 -15.84
C ILE A 22 -7.46 -3.57 -16.98
N PHE A 23 -6.70 -3.20 -18.01
CA PHE A 23 -6.30 -4.09 -19.09
C PHE A 23 -4.77 -4.26 -19.03
N LEU A 24 -4.32 -5.51 -18.95
CA LEU A 24 -2.92 -5.87 -19.05
C LEU A 24 -2.65 -6.33 -20.48
N ASP A 25 -1.74 -5.64 -21.16
CA ASP A 25 -1.34 -5.92 -22.55
C ASP A 25 -0.30 -7.05 -22.66
N GLN A 26 0.32 -7.43 -21.54
CA GLN A 26 1.31 -8.50 -21.43
C GLN A 26 1.22 -9.16 -20.05
N SER A 27 1.88 -10.31 -19.90
CA SER A 27 2.00 -10.94 -18.59
C SER A 27 2.93 -10.17 -17.65
N VAL A 28 2.48 -9.94 -16.43
CA VAL A 28 3.21 -9.19 -15.39
C VAL A 28 3.37 -10.08 -14.17
N MET A 29 4.57 -10.11 -13.60
CA MET A 29 4.82 -10.75 -12.30
C MET A 29 4.61 -9.73 -11.19
N PHE A 30 3.72 -10.05 -10.27
CA PHE A 30 3.48 -9.27 -9.05
C PHE A 30 4.00 -10.02 -7.84
N MET A 31 4.21 -9.29 -6.74
CA MET A 31 4.42 -9.91 -5.45
C MET A 31 3.08 -10.44 -4.93
N GLY A 32 3.08 -11.70 -4.52
CA GLY A 32 1.97 -12.38 -3.90
C GLY A 32 1.95 -12.13 -2.40
N VAL A 33 0.82 -12.53 -1.86
CA VAL A 33 0.39 -12.54 -0.47
C VAL A 33 1.37 -13.14 0.55
N ASP A 34 2.15 -14.09 0.10
CA ASP A 34 3.11 -14.89 0.84
C ASP A 34 4.55 -14.46 0.55
N GLY A 35 4.73 -13.34 -0.17
CA GLY A 35 6.01 -12.89 -0.70
C GLY A 35 6.53 -13.73 -1.87
N SER A 36 5.72 -14.66 -2.41
CA SER A 36 6.06 -15.37 -3.64
C SER A 36 5.73 -14.53 -4.87
N HIS A 37 6.32 -14.81 -6.03
CA HIS A 37 5.96 -14.10 -7.26
C HIS A 37 4.75 -14.78 -7.92
N THR A 38 3.70 -14.02 -8.18
CA THR A 38 2.50 -14.48 -8.89
C THR A 38 2.48 -13.90 -10.30
N GLN A 39 2.43 -14.78 -11.30
CA GLN A 39 2.31 -14.37 -12.69
C GLN A 39 0.84 -14.09 -13.04
N VAL A 40 0.57 -12.87 -13.47
CA VAL A 40 -0.75 -12.46 -14.00
C VAL A 40 -0.64 -12.40 -15.51
N GLY A 41 -1.58 -13.05 -16.21
CA GLY A 41 -1.60 -13.07 -17.67
C GLY A 41 -2.12 -11.77 -18.28
N GLU A 42 -1.97 -11.62 -19.59
CA GLU A 42 -2.66 -10.57 -20.34
C GLU A 42 -4.19 -10.70 -20.21
N GLY A 43 -4.92 -9.59 -20.30
CA GLY A 43 -6.38 -9.58 -20.25
C GLY A 43 -6.98 -8.45 -19.42
N THR A 44 -8.31 -8.44 -19.33
CA THR A 44 -9.07 -7.48 -18.52
C THR A 44 -9.36 -8.05 -17.13
N TYR A 45 -9.03 -7.27 -16.11
CA TYR A 45 -9.22 -7.64 -14.72
C TYR A 45 -10.06 -6.58 -14.00
N GLY A 46 -11.08 -7.02 -13.28
CA GLY A 46 -11.70 -6.22 -12.23
C GLY A 46 -10.73 -6.11 -11.04
N ILE A 47 -10.69 -4.96 -10.38
CA ILE A 47 -9.80 -4.68 -9.27
C ILE A 47 -10.63 -4.34 -8.05
N GLU A 48 -10.41 -5.10 -6.98
CA GLU A 48 -11.04 -4.87 -5.69
C GLU A 48 -9.98 -4.67 -4.61
N ALA A 49 -10.29 -3.81 -3.64
CA ALA A 49 -9.48 -3.66 -2.44
C ALA A 49 -9.74 -4.83 -1.48
N ALA A 50 -8.66 -5.43 -1.00
CA ALA A 50 -8.65 -6.30 0.18
C ALA A 50 -7.74 -5.66 1.25
N GLU A 51 -7.70 -6.22 2.45
CA GLU A 51 -7.02 -5.64 3.62
C GLU A 51 -5.49 -5.52 3.43
N GLY A 52 -5.06 -4.42 2.78
CA GLY A 52 -3.67 -4.13 2.35
C GLY A 52 -3.26 -4.77 1.02
N TRP A 53 -4.20 -5.35 0.29
CA TRP A 53 -3.95 -6.29 -0.81
C TRP A 53 -4.86 -5.91 -1.99
N LEU A 54 -4.46 -6.23 -3.21
CA LEU A 54 -5.33 -6.06 -4.39
C LEU A 54 -5.83 -7.42 -4.85
N ARG A 55 -7.14 -7.49 -5.10
CA ARG A 55 -7.81 -8.67 -5.63
C ARG A 55 -8.12 -8.45 -7.11
N LEU A 56 -7.46 -9.19 -7.97
CA LEU A 56 -7.64 -9.15 -9.42
C LEU A 56 -8.65 -10.22 -9.82
N LEU A 57 -9.76 -9.80 -10.43
CA LEU A 57 -10.85 -10.64 -10.88
C LEU A 57 -10.80 -10.78 -12.41
N PRO A 58 -10.26 -11.88 -12.94
CA PRO A 58 -10.31 -12.17 -14.37
C PRO A 58 -11.77 -12.32 -14.83
N GLY A 59 -12.18 -11.64 -15.91
CA GLY A 59 -13.60 -11.60 -16.31
C GLY A 59 -14.26 -12.96 -16.56
N GLU A 60 -13.54 -13.94 -17.11
CA GLU A 60 -14.09 -15.28 -17.41
C GLU A 60 -13.93 -16.29 -16.25
N ARG A 61 -13.06 -16.01 -15.27
CA ARG A 61 -12.69 -16.97 -14.22
C ARG A 61 -13.14 -16.46 -12.86
N ARG A 62 -13.59 -17.39 -12.00
CA ARG A 62 -14.03 -17.06 -10.64
C ARG A 62 -12.89 -16.95 -9.64
N ASP A 63 -11.70 -17.43 -10.01
CA ASP A 63 -10.56 -17.44 -9.10
C ASP A 63 -9.89 -16.08 -9.10
N ALA A 64 -10.03 -15.40 -7.96
CA ALA A 64 -9.40 -14.13 -7.72
C ALA A 64 -7.90 -14.30 -7.49
N ILE A 65 -7.09 -13.47 -8.14
CA ILE A 65 -5.65 -13.42 -7.91
C ILE A 65 -5.37 -12.35 -6.87
N LEU A 66 -4.72 -12.71 -5.77
CA LEU A 66 -4.34 -11.76 -4.73
C LEU A 66 -2.89 -11.32 -4.94
N VAL A 67 -2.67 -10.01 -4.97
CA VAL A 67 -1.33 -9.41 -5.07
C VAL A 67 -1.11 -8.45 -3.90
N GLU A 68 0.13 -8.38 -3.44
CA GLU A 68 0.55 -7.46 -2.40
C GLU A 68 0.44 -6.01 -2.90
N ALA A 69 -0.03 -5.12 -2.03
CA ALA A 69 -0.18 -3.71 -2.35
C ALA A 69 0.26 -2.82 -1.19
N GLU A 70 0.89 -1.71 -1.52
CA GLU A 70 1.24 -0.68 -0.57
C GLU A 70 0.07 0.29 -0.40
N PRO A 71 -0.33 0.64 0.83
CA PRO A 71 -1.30 1.71 1.05
C PRO A 71 -0.71 3.05 0.59
N THR A 72 -1.56 3.85 -0.05
CA THR A 72 -1.21 5.19 -0.51
C THR A 72 -2.35 6.17 -0.22
N VAL A 73 -2.08 7.46 -0.36
CA VAL A 73 -3.06 8.53 -0.17
C VAL A 73 -3.07 9.44 -1.39
N HIS A 74 -4.22 10.02 -1.70
CA HIS A 74 -4.37 10.96 -2.80
C HIS A 74 -5.25 12.15 -2.40
N SER A 75 -5.04 13.29 -3.06
CA SER A 75 -5.82 14.52 -2.87
C SER A 75 -7.05 14.62 -3.77
N GLU A 76 -7.16 13.77 -4.81
CA GLU A 76 -8.29 13.77 -5.73
C GLU A 76 -9.58 13.36 -5.01
N GLN A 77 -10.64 14.14 -5.19
CA GLN A 77 -11.96 13.80 -4.67
C GLN A 77 -12.70 12.95 -5.70
N ILE A 78 -12.90 11.67 -5.37
CA ILE A 78 -13.58 10.69 -6.23
C ILE A 78 -14.78 10.10 -5.49
N ASP A 79 -15.89 9.95 -6.20
CA ASP A 79 -17.15 9.42 -5.65
C ASP A 79 -17.22 7.88 -5.73
N ALA A 80 -16.47 7.29 -6.66
CA ALA A 80 -16.37 5.86 -6.86
C ALA A 80 -14.90 5.45 -7.03
N PRO A 81 -14.51 4.22 -6.64
CA PRO A 81 -13.14 3.75 -6.80
C PRO A 81 -12.72 3.69 -8.27
N ARG A 82 -11.45 3.96 -8.51
CA ARG A 82 -10.88 4.06 -9.85
C ARG A 82 -9.54 3.34 -9.91
N ALA A 83 -9.44 2.36 -10.79
CA ALA A 83 -8.17 1.67 -11.07
C ALA A 83 -7.46 2.33 -12.26
N SER A 84 -6.13 2.34 -12.21
CA SER A 84 -5.27 2.77 -13.32
C SER A 84 -4.02 1.91 -13.38
N LEU A 85 -3.50 1.72 -14.58
CA LEU A 85 -2.22 1.07 -14.84
C LEU A 85 -1.22 2.13 -15.28
N LYS A 86 -0.08 2.21 -14.61
CA LYS A 86 1.01 3.12 -14.91
C LYS A 86 2.25 2.37 -15.34
N GLU A 87 3.04 3.00 -16.19
CA GLU A 87 4.38 2.54 -16.54
C GLU A 87 5.40 3.14 -15.58
N THR A 88 6.25 2.28 -15.03
CA THR A 88 7.36 2.68 -14.17
C THR A 88 8.66 2.53 -14.96
N ALA A 89 9.62 3.41 -14.69
CA ALA A 89 10.94 3.33 -15.31
C ALA A 89 11.56 1.93 -15.09
N GLY A 90 12.17 1.37 -16.14
CA GLY A 90 12.84 0.07 -16.05
C GLY A 90 11.91 -1.14 -16.18
N GLN A 91 10.91 -1.07 -17.07
CA GLN A 91 10.01 -2.20 -17.40
C GLN A 91 9.08 -2.61 -16.25
N GLY A 92 8.76 -1.68 -15.34
CA GLY A 92 7.77 -1.89 -14.29
C GLY A 92 6.36 -1.52 -14.76
N ARG A 93 5.37 -2.26 -14.26
CA ARG A 93 3.95 -1.90 -14.32
C ARG A 93 3.48 -1.64 -12.90
N GLU A 94 2.75 -0.56 -12.69
CA GLU A 94 2.18 -0.22 -11.40
C GLU A 94 0.65 -0.17 -11.51
N ILE A 95 -0.04 -0.97 -10.70
CA ILE A 95 -1.48 -0.89 -10.55
C ILE A 95 -1.77 0.06 -9.41
N VAL A 96 -2.55 1.10 -9.68
CA VAL A 96 -3.00 2.05 -8.67
C VAL A 96 -4.51 2.01 -8.58
N LEU A 97 -5.03 1.63 -7.41
CA LEU A 97 -6.45 1.72 -7.06
C LEU A 97 -6.66 2.93 -6.16
N LEU A 98 -7.39 3.92 -6.65
CA LEU A 98 -7.85 5.07 -5.87
C LEU A 98 -9.21 4.73 -5.26
N LEU A 99 -9.37 5.04 -3.97
CA LEU A 99 -10.57 4.80 -3.18
C LEU A 99 -11.13 6.14 -2.68
N PRO A 100 -12.45 6.26 -2.48
CA PRO A 100 -13.03 7.43 -1.84
C PRO A 100 -12.36 7.75 -0.49
N ASN A 101 -12.43 9.03 -0.09
CA ASN A 101 -11.80 9.57 1.11
C ASN A 101 -10.26 9.68 1.05
N GLY A 102 -9.70 9.81 -0.15
CA GLY A 102 -8.27 10.08 -0.34
C GLY A 102 -7.36 8.88 -0.02
N LYS A 103 -7.90 7.66 -0.04
CA LYS A 103 -7.16 6.43 0.23
C LYS A 103 -6.82 5.74 -1.09
N GLY A 104 -5.78 4.92 -1.11
CA GLY A 104 -5.47 4.10 -2.26
C GLY A 104 -4.62 2.90 -1.93
N LEU A 105 -4.49 2.02 -2.91
CA LEU A 105 -3.61 0.86 -2.89
C LEU A 105 -2.77 0.85 -4.17
N LYS A 106 -1.52 0.43 -4.03
CA LYS A 106 -0.53 0.47 -5.11
C LYS A 106 0.24 -0.84 -5.17
N ALA A 107 0.12 -1.59 -6.25
CA ALA A 107 0.87 -2.82 -6.46
C ALA A 107 1.90 -2.64 -7.58
N SER A 108 3.14 -3.00 -7.30
CA SER A 108 4.24 -2.95 -8.27
C SER A 108 4.44 -4.33 -8.89
N GLY A 109 4.54 -4.37 -10.21
CA GLY A 109 4.85 -5.56 -10.99
C GLY A 109 5.95 -5.31 -11.99
N ILE A 110 6.60 -6.38 -12.42
CA ILE A 110 7.64 -6.35 -13.45
C ILE A 110 7.15 -7.17 -14.62
N PHE A 111 7.41 -6.75 -15.86
CA PHE A 111 7.10 -7.59 -17.01
C PHE A 111 7.74 -8.96 -16.82
N GLY A 112 6.92 -10.01 -16.90
CA GLY A 112 7.41 -11.36 -16.96
C GLY A 112 8.12 -11.48 -18.30
N GLY A 113 9.43 -11.29 -18.31
CA GLY A 113 10.24 -11.54 -19.49
C GLY A 113 9.86 -12.92 -19.97
N ILE A 114 9.25 -12.99 -21.15
CA ILE A 114 9.00 -14.26 -21.83
C ILE A 114 10.38 -14.90 -21.87
N GLN A 115 10.63 -15.87 -20.99
CA GLN A 115 11.70 -16.81 -21.23
C GLN A 115 11.25 -17.48 -22.50
N SER A 116 11.67 -16.89 -23.63
CA SER A 116 11.65 -17.58 -24.90
C SER A 116 12.25 -18.90 -24.53
N ARG A 117 11.44 -19.95 -24.60
CA ARG A 117 11.94 -21.32 -24.70
C ARG A 117 12.59 -21.33 -26.07
N GLY A 118 13.69 -20.59 -26.21
CA GLY A 118 14.68 -20.80 -27.21
C GLY A 118 14.91 -22.28 -27.11
N LEU A 119 14.63 -22.94 -28.21
CA LEU A 119 14.98 -24.30 -28.45
C LEU A 119 16.39 -24.44 -27.88
N SER A 120 16.54 -25.00 -26.67
CA SER A 120 17.69 -25.82 -26.38
C SER A 120 17.53 -26.95 -27.37
N ALA A 121 17.92 -26.65 -28.62
CA ALA A 121 18.04 -27.59 -29.69
C ALA A 121 18.87 -28.68 -29.05
N GLY A 122 18.21 -29.82 -28.83
CA GLY A 122 18.88 -31.02 -28.44
C GLY A 122 19.86 -31.33 -29.55
N ASN A 123 21.08 -30.81 -29.42
CA ASN A 123 22.26 -31.49 -29.91
C ASN A 123 22.70 -32.46 -28.81
N SER A 124 21.75 -33.26 -28.34
CA SER A 124 21.98 -34.52 -27.66
C SER A 124 21.51 -35.57 -28.65
N ILE A 125 22.36 -35.83 -29.63
CA ILE A 125 22.35 -37.08 -30.37
C ILE A 125 22.50 -38.17 -29.32
N SER A 126 21.38 -38.71 -28.81
CA SER A 126 21.42 -39.98 -28.12
C SER A 126 21.72 -41.04 -29.18
N PRO A 127 22.83 -41.78 -29.08
CA PRO A 127 23.01 -42.94 -29.94
C PRO A 127 21.83 -43.87 -29.71
N ARG A 128 21.18 -44.22 -30.81
CA ARG A 128 20.20 -45.30 -30.94
C ARG A 128 20.68 -46.51 -30.14
N GLN A 129 20.16 -46.68 -28.92
CA GLN A 129 20.30 -47.94 -28.21
C GLN A 129 19.34 -48.92 -28.85
N GLU A 130 19.96 -49.89 -29.51
CA GLU A 130 19.39 -51.12 -30.02
C GLU A 130 18.43 -51.72 -28.99
N ILE A 131 17.20 -51.96 -29.44
CA ILE A 131 16.12 -52.53 -28.65
C ILE A 131 16.50 -53.98 -28.36
N VAL A 132 16.95 -54.26 -27.13
CA VAL A 132 17.01 -55.62 -26.60
C VAL A 132 15.66 -55.92 -25.95
N PRO A 133 14.93 -56.98 -26.34
CA PRO A 133 13.68 -57.34 -25.70
C PRO A 133 13.95 -57.84 -24.26
N ILE A 134 13.47 -57.09 -23.27
CA ILE A 134 13.46 -57.52 -21.86
C ILE A 134 12.10 -58.13 -21.50
N SER A 135 12.14 -59.39 -21.08
CA SER A 135 11.03 -60.12 -20.47
C SER A 135 10.55 -59.45 -19.17
N PRO A 136 9.23 -59.48 -18.89
CA PRO A 136 8.68 -58.92 -17.66
C PRO A 136 8.71 -59.95 -16.53
N THR A 137 9.65 -59.83 -15.59
CA THR A 137 9.55 -60.53 -14.31
C THR A 137 10.10 -59.68 -13.17
N GLY A 138 9.22 -59.23 -12.29
CA GLY A 138 9.57 -58.94 -10.88
C GLY A 138 9.24 -57.54 -10.36
N GLY A 139 8.12 -57.44 -9.65
CA GLY A 139 8.04 -56.93 -8.26
C GLY A 139 8.16 -55.40 -7.99
N PRO A 140 7.27 -54.85 -7.13
CA PRO A 140 7.37 -53.46 -6.67
C PRO A 140 8.39 -53.32 -5.54
N VAL A 141 9.43 -52.49 -5.73
CA VAL A 141 10.30 -52.03 -4.65
C VAL A 141 9.85 -50.64 -4.22
N VAL A 142 9.19 -50.58 -3.06
CA VAL A 142 8.87 -49.35 -2.35
C VAL A 142 10.18 -48.74 -1.84
N GLY A 143 10.70 -47.76 -2.58
CA GLY A 143 11.84 -46.93 -2.17
C GLY A 143 11.36 -45.75 -1.33
N GLU A 144 11.55 -45.86 -0.01
CA GLU A 144 11.30 -44.82 0.97
C GLU A 144 12.28 -43.64 0.74
N LYS A 145 11.82 -42.57 0.08
CA LYS A 145 12.59 -41.32 -0.07
C LYS A 145 12.61 -40.59 1.28
N LYS A 146 13.70 -40.75 2.03
CA LYS A 146 14.07 -39.83 3.12
C LYS A 146 14.24 -38.42 2.55
N GLN A 147 13.27 -37.56 2.78
CA GLN A 147 13.39 -36.11 2.58
C GLN A 147 14.42 -35.60 3.59
N GLY A 148 15.64 -35.36 3.11
CA GLY A 148 16.66 -34.67 3.90
C GLY A 148 16.24 -33.21 4.07
N THR A 149 15.98 -32.82 5.32
CA THR A 149 15.89 -31.42 5.76
C THR A 149 17.30 -30.81 5.71
N GLY A 150 17.83 -30.63 4.51
CA GLY A 150 19.08 -29.92 4.29
C GLY A 150 18.80 -28.44 4.28
N VAL A 151 18.94 -27.78 5.43
CA VAL A 151 19.09 -26.31 5.47
C VAL A 151 20.27 -25.99 4.55
N PRO A 152 20.10 -25.17 3.50
CA PRO A 152 21.20 -24.81 2.63
C PRO A 152 22.29 -24.19 3.48
N LYS A 153 23.45 -24.84 3.49
CA LYS A 153 24.60 -24.40 4.28
C LYS A 153 25.16 -23.18 3.57
N PHE A 154 24.89 -22.00 4.12
CA PHE A 154 25.41 -20.73 3.61
C PHE A 154 26.94 -20.80 3.65
N THR A 155 27.57 -20.85 2.48
CA THR A 155 29.04 -20.86 2.36
C THR A 155 29.46 -19.46 1.89
N PRO A 156 30.25 -18.70 2.69
CA PRO A 156 30.61 -17.30 2.42
C PRO A 156 31.35 -16.99 1.11
N ASP A 157 31.62 -18.01 0.29
CA ASP A 157 32.35 -17.90 -0.97
C ASP A 157 31.44 -17.77 -2.20
N ASP A 158 30.11 -17.87 -2.03
CA ASP A 158 29.19 -17.62 -3.14
C ASP A 158 29.22 -16.12 -3.53
N PRO A 159 29.50 -15.77 -4.80
CA PRO A 159 29.47 -14.39 -5.26
C PRO A 159 28.11 -13.71 -5.04
N TRP A 160 27.00 -14.45 -5.02
CA TRP A 160 25.67 -13.92 -4.73
C TRP A 160 25.51 -13.49 -3.27
N ASP A 161 26.09 -14.23 -2.34
CA ASP A 161 26.05 -13.89 -0.91
C ASP A 161 26.82 -12.60 -0.63
N LYS A 162 27.96 -12.39 -1.31
CA LYS A 162 28.74 -11.14 -1.22
C LYS A 162 27.97 -9.94 -1.77
N LEU A 163 27.24 -10.12 -2.88
CA LEU A 163 26.39 -9.07 -3.45
C LEU A 163 25.26 -8.70 -2.48
N LEU A 164 24.57 -9.70 -1.93
CA LEU A 164 23.49 -9.52 -0.98
C LEU A 164 23.97 -8.79 0.29
N LEU A 165 25.10 -9.20 0.86
CA LEU A 165 25.73 -8.54 2.01
C LEU A 165 26.08 -7.08 1.71
N THR A 166 26.59 -6.78 0.51
CA THR A 166 26.93 -5.42 0.10
C THR A 166 25.69 -4.54 -0.02
N MET A 167 24.60 -5.08 -0.57
CA MET A 167 23.31 -4.38 -0.66
C MET A 167 22.74 -4.08 0.73
N ILE A 168 22.78 -5.07 1.64
CA ILE A 168 22.31 -4.90 3.03
C ILE A 168 23.12 -3.81 3.74
N GLN A 169 24.45 -3.83 3.63
CA GLN A 169 25.31 -2.80 4.24
C GLN A 169 25.05 -1.40 3.67
N THR A 170 24.79 -1.30 2.36
CA THR A 170 24.45 -0.03 1.70
C THR A 170 23.11 0.51 2.19
N LEU A 171 22.11 -0.35 2.35
CA LEU A 171 20.79 -0.01 2.90
C LEU A 171 20.90 0.49 4.34
N ILE A 172 21.63 -0.22 5.21
CA ILE A 172 21.86 0.19 6.60
C ILE A 172 22.53 1.57 6.66
N GLY A 173 23.52 1.83 5.80
CA GLY A 173 24.17 3.14 5.71
C GLY A 173 23.21 4.27 5.35
N ARG A 174 22.30 4.04 4.40
CA ARG A 174 21.27 5.01 4.00
C ARG A 174 20.26 5.28 5.11
N VAL A 175 19.81 4.25 5.81
CA VAL A 175 18.88 4.41 6.95
C VAL A 175 19.51 5.26 8.04
N ASN A 176 20.75 4.97 8.43
CA ASN A 176 21.47 5.75 9.44
C ASN A 176 21.68 7.23 9.02
N ALA A 177 21.88 7.48 7.72
CA ALA A 177 22.00 8.85 7.20
C ALA A 177 20.66 9.61 7.31
N LEU A 178 19.54 8.96 6.97
CA LEU A 178 18.20 9.54 7.10
C LEU A 178 17.83 9.81 8.56
N GLU A 179 18.15 8.91 9.48
CA GLU A 179 17.93 9.13 10.92
C GLU A 179 18.69 10.36 11.43
N LYS A 180 19.92 10.58 10.94
CA LYS A 180 20.70 11.78 11.27
C LYS A 180 20.07 13.05 10.72
N GLU A 181 19.59 13.03 9.48
CA GLU A 181 18.88 14.18 8.88
C GLU A 181 17.60 14.51 9.66
N LEU A 182 16.79 13.51 10.02
CA LEU A 182 15.60 13.68 10.85
C LEU A 182 15.94 14.29 12.22
N GLY A 183 17.03 13.85 12.85
CA GLY A 183 17.52 14.43 14.11
C GLY A 183 17.87 15.92 13.98
N THR A 184 18.47 16.34 12.87
CA THR A 184 18.77 17.76 12.63
C THR A 184 17.51 18.60 12.41
N LEU A 185 16.51 18.04 11.70
CA LEU A 185 15.25 18.71 11.47
C LEU A 185 14.50 18.94 12.80
N ASN A 186 14.44 17.92 13.65
CA ASN A 186 13.78 18.02 14.95
C ASN A 186 14.43 19.08 15.86
N ASN A 187 15.76 19.16 15.86
CA ASN A 187 16.48 20.20 16.58
C ASN A 187 16.23 21.61 16.01
N HIS A 188 16.03 21.72 14.70
CA HIS A 188 15.67 22.99 14.06
C HIS A 188 14.28 23.46 14.48
N TYR A 189 13.29 22.56 14.53
CA TYR A 189 11.94 22.87 15.01
C TYR A 189 11.91 23.25 16.50
N ALA A 190 12.64 22.52 17.36
CA ALA A 190 12.73 22.84 18.78
C ALA A 190 13.32 24.24 19.05
N LYS A 191 14.17 24.75 18.14
CA LYS A 191 14.77 26.09 18.26
C LYS A 191 13.81 27.22 17.87
N HIS A 192 12.78 26.94 17.06
CA HIS A 192 11.83 27.95 16.58
C HIS A 192 10.51 28.01 17.38
N GLU A 193 10.33 27.18 18.41
CA GLU A 193 9.08 27.14 19.20
C GLU A 193 8.88 28.34 20.14
N HIS A 194 9.88 29.23 20.28
CA HIS A 194 9.85 30.31 21.28
C HIS A 194 9.51 31.72 20.78
N ASP A 195 9.35 31.96 19.47
CA ASP A 195 9.30 33.34 18.95
C ASP A 195 8.11 33.69 18.04
N TYR A 196 7.01 32.93 18.10
CA TYR A 196 5.75 33.38 17.52
C TYR A 196 5.03 34.35 18.48
N LYS A 197 5.51 35.60 18.54
CA LYS A 197 4.68 36.71 19.02
C LYS A 197 3.58 36.96 18.00
N LEU A 198 2.41 36.36 18.22
CA LEU A 198 1.22 36.64 17.44
C LEU A 198 0.88 38.15 17.55
N PRO A 199 0.49 38.81 16.44
CA PRO A 199 0.04 40.19 16.49
C PRO A 199 -1.19 40.29 17.40
N LYS A 200 -1.16 41.25 18.33
CA LYS A 200 -2.31 41.56 19.20
C LYS A 200 -3.48 42.00 18.33
N TYR A 201 -4.41 41.10 18.06
CA TYR A 201 -5.72 41.47 17.53
C TYR A 201 -6.54 42.12 18.65
N GLY A 202 -7.16 43.25 18.31
CA GLY A 202 -7.78 44.17 19.23
C GLY A 202 -8.89 43.57 20.09
N GLU A 203 -9.07 44.24 21.23
CA GLU A 203 -10.06 44.08 22.30
C GLU A 203 -11.38 43.43 21.85
N GLY A 204 -11.47 42.12 22.08
CA GLY A 204 -12.67 41.32 21.85
C GLY A 204 -12.49 39.93 22.44
N GLY A 205 -12.27 39.88 23.76
CA GLY A 205 -12.14 38.70 24.62
C GLY A 205 -12.03 37.33 23.94
N THR A 206 -10.80 36.88 23.67
CA THR A 206 -10.51 35.48 23.36
C THR A 206 -9.72 34.88 24.51
N VAL A 207 -10.23 33.77 25.07
CA VAL A 207 -9.55 33.00 26.11
C VAL A 207 -8.39 32.27 25.46
N TRP A 208 -7.17 32.55 25.92
CA TRP A 208 -5.96 31.89 25.47
C TRP A 208 -5.83 30.57 26.22
N VAL A 209 -5.98 29.44 25.52
CA VAL A 209 -5.52 28.14 26.03
C VAL A 209 -4.21 27.83 25.34
N THR A 210 -3.13 27.77 26.10
CA THR A 210 -1.83 27.32 25.55
C THR A 210 -1.90 25.83 25.25
N ILE A 211 -1.17 25.35 24.23
CA ILE A 211 -1.07 23.91 23.89
C ILE A 211 -0.60 23.08 25.11
N ARG A 212 0.18 23.68 26.02
CA ARG A 212 0.53 23.07 27.31
C ARG A 212 -0.65 22.87 28.26
N GLN A 213 -1.62 23.78 28.27
CA GLN A 213 -2.84 23.63 29.07
C GLN A 213 -3.78 22.57 28.49
N LEU A 214 -3.88 22.46 27.16
CA LEU A 214 -4.66 21.39 26.52
C LEU A 214 -4.12 20.01 26.87
N ARG A 215 -2.80 19.82 26.85
CA ARG A 215 -2.17 18.55 27.23
C ARG A 215 -2.36 18.19 28.70
N LYS A 216 -2.37 19.19 29.59
CA LYS A 216 -2.59 18.97 31.03
C LYS A 216 -4.06 18.62 31.35
N MET A 217 -5.01 19.11 30.56
CA MET A 217 -6.44 18.75 30.70
C MET A 217 -6.73 17.34 30.16
N GLU A 218 -5.99 16.87 29.16
CA GLU A 218 -6.11 15.51 28.63
C GLU A 218 -5.66 14.43 29.63
N GLU A 219 -4.63 14.72 30.43
CA GLU A 219 -4.13 13.81 31.48
C GLU A 219 -5.05 13.73 32.71
N ASP A 220 -5.69 14.84 33.09
CA ASP A 220 -6.52 14.89 34.31
C ASP A 220 -7.98 14.46 34.10
N GLU A 221 -8.55 14.61 32.89
CA GLU A 221 -9.99 14.36 32.65
C GLU A 221 -10.34 13.16 31.76
N GLY A 222 -9.38 12.51 31.10
CA GLY A 222 -9.63 11.29 30.32
C GLY A 222 -10.65 11.44 29.19
N GLN A 223 -10.92 12.66 28.73
CA GLN A 223 -11.85 12.95 27.63
C GLN A 223 -11.10 13.31 26.35
N SER A 224 -11.41 12.58 25.28
CA SER A 224 -10.83 12.79 23.94
C SER A 224 -11.18 14.17 23.36
N ILE A 225 -10.19 14.77 22.69
CA ILE A 225 -10.25 16.08 22.03
C ILE A 225 -11.25 16.09 20.84
N ASP A 226 -11.70 14.92 20.38
CA ASP A 226 -12.58 14.78 19.21
C ASP A 226 -13.97 15.42 19.38
N ASN A 227 -14.34 15.86 20.60
CA ASN A 227 -15.67 16.41 20.89
C ASN A 227 -15.73 17.95 20.98
N TYR A 228 -14.63 18.67 20.70
CA TYR A 228 -14.60 20.14 20.83
C TYR A 228 -15.11 20.93 19.60
N GLY A 229 -15.64 20.25 18.58
CA GLY A 229 -16.29 20.89 17.43
C GLY A 229 -17.65 21.55 17.71
N ALA A 230 -18.22 21.42 18.91
CA ALA A 230 -19.62 21.79 19.17
C ALA A 230 -19.85 22.99 20.12
N TYR A 231 -18.82 23.62 20.69
CA TYR A 231 -18.98 24.71 21.67
C TYR A 231 -18.58 26.10 21.14
N PHE A 232 -19.08 26.48 19.96
CA PHE A 232 -19.16 27.88 19.55
C PHE A 232 -20.58 28.24 19.09
N ARG A 233 -21.59 27.85 19.87
CA ARG A 233 -22.94 28.44 19.76
C ARG A 233 -23.05 29.60 20.75
N GLY A 234 -22.55 30.76 20.33
CA GLY A 234 -22.74 32.01 21.06
C GLY A 234 -24.24 32.27 21.27
N LYS A 235 -24.64 32.47 22.53
CA LYS A 235 -25.91 33.11 22.87
C LYS A 235 -25.82 34.58 22.49
N GLY A 236 -25.99 34.88 21.20
CA GLY A 236 -26.18 36.23 20.71
C GLY A 236 -27.67 36.59 20.77
N ASN A 237 -28.05 37.34 21.82
CA ASN A 237 -29.21 38.22 21.73
C ASN A 237 -28.86 39.32 20.69
N SER A 238 -29.55 39.37 19.56
CA SER A 238 -30.01 40.63 18.94
C SER A 238 -30.61 40.40 17.55
N SER A 239 -31.82 40.90 17.43
CA SER A 239 -32.50 41.25 16.19
C SER A 239 -31.65 42.22 15.37
N SER A 240 -31.17 41.81 14.20
CA SER A 240 -31.05 42.68 13.02
C SER A 240 -30.70 41.83 11.79
N ALA A 241 -31.63 41.74 10.84
CA ALA A 241 -31.36 41.20 9.52
C ALA A 241 -30.53 42.21 8.71
N PRO A 242 -29.53 41.79 7.93
CA PRO A 242 -28.78 42.68 7.06
C PRO A 242 -29.65 43.17 5.87
N PRO A 243 -29.60 44.46 5.51
CA PRO A 243 -30.56 45.12 4.60
C PRO A 243 -30.36 44.87 3.10
N TRP A 244 -29.51 43.92 2.67
CA TRP A 244 -29.16 43.76 1.25
C TRP A 244 -29.80 42.55 0.55
N LEU A 245 -30.68 41.80 1.23
CA LEU A 245 -31.43 40.67 0.67
C LEU A 245 -32.83 41.09 0.17
N ALA A 246 -32.91 42.21 -0.56
CA ALA A 246 -34.11 42.59 -1.29
C ALA A 246 -34.15 41.84 -2.63
N GLN A 247 -35.08 40.88 -2.73
CA GLN A 247 -35.48 40.20 -3.95
C GLN A 247 -35.85 41.22 -5.04
N THR A 248 -35.17 41.18 -6.19
CA THR A 248 -35.66 41.83 -7.41
C THR A 248 -36.49 40.83 -8.20
N SER A 249 -37.81 40.97 -8.09
CA SER A 249 -38.80 40.36 -8.98
C SER A 249 -38.87 41.12 -10.31
N GLY A 250 -38.77 40.39 -11.44
CA GLY A 250 -39.43 40.74 -12.72
C GLY A 250 -38.55 40.63 -13.98
N PRO A 251 -39.14 40.70 -15.20
CA PRO A 251 -40.56 40.72 -15.54
C PRO A 251 -41.01 39.53 -16.42
N LYS A 252 -42.35 39.38 -16.51
CA LYS A 252 -43.04 38.58 -17.52
C LYS A 252 -42.92 39.27 -18.89
N ASN A 253 -42.63 38.48 -19.92
CA ASN A 253 -43.15 38.62 -21.28
C ASN A 253 -43.27 37.22 -21.88
#